data_AF-A0A2N6B451-F1
#
_entry.id   AF-A0A2N6B451-F1
#
_cell.length_a   1.000
_cell.length_b   1.000
_cell.length_c   1.000
_cell.angle_alpha   90.00
_cell.angle_beta   90.00
_cell.angle_gamma   90.00
#
_symmetry.space_group_name_H-M   'P 1'
#
loop_
_entity.id
_entity.type
_entity.pdbx_description
1 polymer ?
#
loop_
_entity_poly.entity_id
_entity_poly.type
_entity_poly.pdbx_seq_one_letter_code
_entity_poly.pdbx_strand_id
1 'polypeptide(L)'
;MPRLFARPVWPALVLSLVLAACGQEPPKEWMTDTRVPFVDYGLVWMDNDRLMFQRMEYDAKKAEKDNPWAAFTFPLSVWSDEGGLETLSRADITNPCYAPATDTLSYQAGHDGSGATFVAGRPGAMTKTPLNTNEDSRLFNRFICAYQDRPANLEGRILVPLKPGDGVVDLGRQRSADAGRLIKADVAAIPLPFSQNEVSPEGISADGDGYLVHARTKRGADCRPIWRLVPGTGATEEACLPEMKSSRVVRTALGWALDKREYDRDGDIGDSGIFLARPDGETIKLASGFTENLAASPDGCRLAFGQARDLNTSCTDGTYKQKTVKIIDLCRLKGEILGEQ
;
A
#
# COMPACT_ATOMS: atom_id res chain seq x y z
N MET A 1 10.35 -47.84 52.03
CA MET A 1 9.57 -46.61 52.32
C MET A 1 9.75 -45.65 51.15
N PRO A 2 8.73 -45.40 50.32
CA PRO A 2 8.85 -44.51 49.18
C PRO A 2 8.60 -43.05 49.60
N ARG A 3 9.47 -42.14 49.17
CA ARG A 3 9.23 -40.69 49.25
C ARG A 3 8.66 -40.22 47.90
N LEU A 4 7.38 -39.86 47.93
CA LEU A 4 6.72 -38.99 46.96
C LEU A 4 7.09 -37.54 47.30
N PHE A 5 7.58 -36.74 46.35
CA PHE A 5 7.36 -35.29 46.22
C PHE A 5 7.82 -34.87 44.80
N ALA A 6 6.86 -34.63 43.91
CA ALA A 6 6.40 -33.32 43.45
C ALA A 6 7.12 -32.87 42.16
N ARG A 7 6.42 -33.04 41.04
CA ARG A 7 6.78 -32.47 39.73
C ARG A 7 6.53 -30.95 39.76
N PRO A 8 7.44 -30.11 39.24
CA PRO A 8 7.12 -28.70 39.00
C PRO A 8 6.14 -28.62 37.82
N VAL A 9 4.94 -28.11 38.08
CA VAL A 9 3.92 -27.79 37.09
C VAL A 9 4.11 -26.34 36.68
N TRP A 10 4.90 -26.08 35.65
CA TRP A 10 4.89 -24.86 34.83
C TRP A 10 5.34 -25.31 33.42
N PRO A 11 4.61 -25.02 32.31
CA PRO A 11 4.00 -23.72 32.03
C PRO A 11 2.57 -23.82 31.44
N ALA A 12 1.60 -23.16 32.08
CA ALA A 12 0.29 -22.89 31.45
C ALA A 12 -0.05 -21.39 31.40
N LEU A 13 0.84 -20.53 31.92
CA LEU A 13 0.59 -19.10 32.10
C LEU A 13 1.29 -18.20 31.07
N VAL A 14 2.13 -18.77 30.19
CA VAL A 14 2.78 -18.01 29.10
C VAL A 14 1.97 -18.08 27.80
N LEU A 15 1.05 -19.04 27.65
CA LEU A 15 0.24 -19.18 26.44
C LEU A 15 -1.03 -18.30 26.44
N SER A 16 -1.46 -17.80 27.60
CA SER A 16 -2.65 -16.96 27.75
C SER A 16 -2.42 -15.46 27.50
N LEU A 17 -1.17 -15.00 27.49
CA LEU A 17 -0.85 -13.60 27.16
C LEU A 17 -0.78 -13.34 25.65
N VAL A 18 -0.48 -14.36 24.84
CA VAL A 18 -0.41 -14.22 23.37
C VAL A 18 -1.82 -14.20 22.73
N LEU A 19 -2.84 -14.76 23.40
CA LEU A 19 -4.22 -14.76 22.89
C LEU A 19 -5.02 -13.50 23.26
N ALA A 20 -4.54 -12.65 24.17
CA ALA A 20 -5.23 -11.43 24.55
C ALA A 20 -5.06 -10.28 23.52
N ALA A 21 -3.97 -10.27 22.77
CA ALA A 21 -3.69 -9.24 21.77
C ALA A 21 -4.53 -9.36 20.48
N CYS A 22 -5.10 -10.53 20.20
CA CYS A 22 -5.86 -10.77 18.96
C CYS A 22 -7.36 -10.41 19.07
N GLY A 23 -7.85 -10.03 20.25
CA GLY A 23 -9.29 -9.82 20.49
C GLY A 23 -9.71 -8.45 21.00
N GLN A 24 -8.76 -7.59 21.40
CA GLN A 24 -9.12 -6.25 21.88
C GLN A 24 -9.26 -5.29 20.69
N GLU A 25 -10.41 -4.61 20.61
CA GLU A 25 -10.57 -3.50 19.67
C GLU A 25 -9.56 -2.39 20.03
N PRO A 26 -8.82 -1.86 19.04
CA PRO A 26 -7.92 -0.75 19.30
C PRO A 26 -8.71 0.48 19.77
N PRO A 27 -8.12 1.32 20.64
CA PRO A 27 -8.77 2.55 21.10
C PRO A 27 -9.17 3.44 19.92
N LYS A 28 -10.40 3.95 19.92
CA LYS A 28 -10.93 4.75 18.80
C LYS A 28 -10.20 6.08 18.66
N GLU A 29 -9.69 6.60 19.77
CA GLU A 29 -8.91 7.83 19.87
C GLU A 29 -7.56 7.76 19.14
N TRP A 30 -7.05 6.56 18.84
CA TRP A 30 -5.83 6.40 18.05
C TRP A 30 -6.00 6.81 16.59
N MET A 31 -7.25 6.95 16.13
CA MET A 31 -7.58 7.12 14.74
C MET A 31 -8.36 8.41 14.50
N THR A 32 -7.83 9.25 13.63
CA THR A 32 -8.52 10.43 13.11
C THR A 32 -9.35 10.02 11.90
N ASP A 33 -10.65 10.29 11.97
CA ASP A 33 -11.57 10.15 10.83
C ASP A 33 -11.65 11.47 10.06
N THR A 34 -11.14 11.47 8.83
CA THR A 34 -11.24 12.65 7.95
C THR A 34 -12.68 12.98 7.57
N ARG A 35 -13.60 12.01 7.71
CA ARG A 35 -14.99 12.03 7.20
C ARG A 35 -15.08 12.24 5.69
N VAL A 36 -13.97 12.12 4.97
CA VAL A 36 -13.93 12.27 3.52
C VAL A 36 -14.17 10.91 2.87
N PRO A 37 -15.16 10.78 1.98
CA PRO A 37 -15.43 9.53 1.27
C PRO A 37 -14.26 9.12 0.41
N PHE A 38 -13.93 7.83 0.37
CA PHE A 38 -12.74 7.31 -0.29
C PHE A 38 -13.11 6.26 -1.35
N VAL A 39 -12.41 6.29 -2.50
CA VAL A 39 -12.46 5.23 -3.53
C VAL A 39 -11.13 4.49 -3.59
N ASP A 40 -11.12 3.27 -4.11
CA ASP A 40 -10.05 2.27 -3.97
C ASP A 40 -8.66 2.65 -4.52
N TYR A 41 -8.47 3.85 -5.08
CA TYR A 41 -7.24 4.22 -5.77
C TYR A 41 -6.64 5.54 -5.28
N GLY A 42 -5.31 5.62 -5.37
CA GLY A 42 -4.59 6.89 -5.29
C GLY A 42 -4.26 7.44 -3.92
N LEU A 43 -4.33 6.63 -2.85
CA LEU A 43 -3.93 7.05 -1.51
C LEU A 43 -2.41 7.20 -1.42
N VAL A 44 -1.90 8.43 -1.40
CA VAL A 44 -0.47 8.76 -1.43
C VAL A 44 -0.18 9.98 -0.56
N TRP A 45 0.80 9.89 0.32
CA TRP A 45 1.31 11.05 1.05
C TRP A 45 2.17 11.92 0.13
N MET A 46 1.83 13.21 0.05
CA MET A 46 2.62 14.19 -0.69
C MET A 46 3.82 14.67 0.13
N ASP A 47 3.62 14.79 1.43
CA ASP A 47 4.62 15.04 2.45
C ASP A 47 4.11 14.46 3.77
N ASN A 48 4.65 14.88 4.92
CA ASN A 48 4.24 14.34 6.22
C ASN A 48 2.83 14.79 6.65
N ASP A 49 2.28 15.84 6.04
CA ASP A 49 1.03 16.48 6.50
C ASP A 49 -0.09 16.47 5.45
N ARG A 50 0.27 16.33 4.17
CA ARG A 50 -0.67 16.36 3.05
C ARG A 50 -0.85 14.98 2.44
N LEU A 51 -2.09 14.52 2.42
CA LEU A 51 -2.51 13.23 1.87
C LEU A 51 -3.34 13.44 0.61
N MET A 52 -2.85 12.91 -0.51
CA MET A 52 -3.57 12.89 -1.77
C MET A 52 -4.37 11.60 -1.91
N PHE A 53 -5.61 11.70 -2.40
CA PHE A 53 -6.45 10.56 -2.74
C PHE A 53 -7.58 10.95 -3.68
N GLN A 54 -8.16 9.95 -4.35
CA GLN A 54 -9.44 10.11 -5.02
C GLN A 54 -10.56 9.98 -3.99
N ARG A 55 -11.40 11.00 -3.89
CA ARG A 55 -12.63 10.93 -3.10
C ARG A 55 -13.81 10.61 -3.99
N MET A 56 -14.88 10.10 -3.40
CA MET A 56 -16.09 9.74 -4.12
C MET A 56 -17.21 10.74 -3.76
N GLU A 57 -17.77 11.41 -4.77
CA GLU A 57 -18.95 12.27 -4.60
C GLU A 57 -20.15 11.60 -5.29
N TYR A 58 -21.31 11.61 -4.65
CA TYR A 58 -22.57 11.10 -5.21
C TYR A 58 -23.52 12.27 -5.50
N ASP A 59 -24.01 12.35 -6.74
CA ASP A 59 -25.01 13.29 -7.19
C ASP A 59 -26.25 12.54 -7.67
N ALA A 60 -27.26 12.47 -6.81
CA ALA A 60 -28.53 11.80 -7.11
C ALA A 60 -29.22 12.34 -8.37
N LYS A 61 -28.93 13.58 -8.79
CA LYS A 61 -29.52 14.18 -10.00
C LYS A 61 -28.94 13.60 -11.29
N LYS A 62 -27.74 13.00 -11.21
CA LYS A 62 -27.07 12.29 -12.31
C LYS A 62 -27.30 10.79 -12.26
N ALA A 63 -28.11 10.30 -11.32
CA ALA A 63 -28.46 8.89 -11.26
C ALA A 63 -29.29 8.51 -12.48
N GLU A 64 -28.74 7.63 -13.30
CA GLU A 64 -29.43 7.04 -14.43
C GLU A 64 -29.96 5.67 -14.04
N LYS A 65 -31.16 5.34 -14.52
CA LYS A 65 -31.85 4.09 -14.18
C LYS A 65 -31.00 2.84 -14.49
N ASP A 66 -30.30 2.86 -15.62
CA ASP A 66 -29.52 1.73 -16.12
C ASP A 66 -28.01 1.90 -15.88
N ASN A 67 -27.60 3.05 -15.33
CA ASN A 67 -26.21 3.33 -15.00
C ASN A 67 -26.11 4.10 -13.66
N PRO A 68 -26.15 3.40 -12.52
CA PRO A 68 -25.99 4.04 -11.22
C PRO A 68 -24.62 4.71 -11.06
N TRP A 69 -23.60 4.32 -11.85
CA TRP A 69 -22.27 4.91 -11.83
C TRP A 69 -22.23 6.33 -12.40
N ALA A 70 -23.20 6.73 -13.24
CA ALA A 70 -23.32 8.10 -13.74
C ALA A 70 -23.51 9.14 -12.61
N ALA A 71 -24.03 8.70 -11.47
CA ALA A 71 -24.20 9.54 -10.28
C ALA A 71 -22.88 9.82 -9.54
N PHE A 72 -21.83 9.04 -9.79
CA PHE A 72 -20.58 9.14 -9.05
C PHE A 72 -19.56 9.98 -9.81
N THR A 73 -18.82 10.79 -9.06
CA THR A 73 -17.63 11.47 -9.56
C THR A 73 -16.47 11.23 -8.61
N PHE A 74 -15.26 11.20 -9.17
CA PHE A 74 -14.06 10.78 -8.45
C PHE A 74 -12.99 11.88 -8.42
N PRO A 75 -13.25 13.05 -7.80
CA PRO A 75 -12.28 14.13 -7.80
C PRO A 75 -11.00 13.74 -7.06
N LEU A 76 -9.86 14.11 -7.64
CA LEU A 76 -8.56 14.04 -6.96
C LEU A 76 -8.49 15.17 -5.94
N SER A 77 -8.21 14.82 -4.70
CA SER A 77 -8.17 15.78 -3.61
C SER A 77 -6.91 15.61 -2.76
N VAL A 78 -6.56 16.68 -2.06
CA VAL A 78 -5.52 16.71 -1.03
C VAL A 78 -6.19 17.08 0.27
N TRP A 79 -5.89 16.33 1.31
CA TRP A 79 -6.33 16.60 2.67
C TRP A 79 -5.12 16.92 3.56
N SER A 80 -5.31 17.82 4.52
CA SER A 80 -4.39 18.05 5.63
C SER A 80 -5.15 18.43 6.89
N ASP A 81 -4.54 18.24 8.06
CA ASP A 81 -5.15 18.60 9.34
C ASP A 81 -5.50 20.09 9.43
N GLU A 82 -4.58 20.96 9.00
CA GLU A 82 -4.75 22.42 9.09
C GLU A 82 -5.49 23.02 7.89
N GLY A 83 -5.23 22.50 6.68
CA GLY A 83 -5.76 23.05 5.44
C GLY A 83 -7.12 22.47 5.02
N GLY A 84 -7.58 21.40 5.69
CA GLY A 84 -8.81 20.71 5.30
C GLY A 84 -8.68 20.04 3.94
N LEU A 85 -9.78 20.02 3.17
CA LEU A 85 -9.87 19.32 1.89
C LEU A 85 -9.82 20.29 0.70
N GLU A 86 -8.84 20.09 -0.18
CA GLU A 86 -8.67 20.80 -1.45
C GLU A 86 -8.90 19.84 -2.63
N THR A 87 -9.60 20.29 -3.68
CA THR A 87 -9.79 19.49 -4.90
C THR A 87 -8.78 19.92 -5.97
N LEU A 88 -7.89 19.01 -6.37
CA LEU A 88 -6.90 19.24 -7.43
C LEU A 88 -7.47 19.04 -8.83
N SER A 89 -8.38 18.08 -9.00
CA SER A 89 -8.99 17.78 -10.30
C SER A 89 -10.40 17.22 -10.11
N ARG A 90 -11.31 17.63 -11.00
CA ARG A 90 -12.66 17.08 -11.13
C ARG A 90 -12.84 16.20 -12.36
N ALA A 91 -11.78 15.99 -13.13
CA ALA A 91 -11.84 15.09 -14.28
C ALA A 91 -12.02 13.64 -13.81
N ASP A 92 -12.63 12.82 -14.66
CA ASP A 92 -12.57 11.37 -14.50
C ASP A 92 -11.13 10.93 -14.73
N ILE A 93 -10.48 10.47 -13.67
CA ILE A 93 -9.05 10.19 -13.66
C ILE A 93 -8.74 8.77 -13.19
N THR A 94 -7.71 8.18 -13.77
CA THR A 94 -7.17 6.89 -13.36
C THR A 94 -5.68 7.00 -13.06
N ASN A 95 -5.18 6.06 -12.27
CA ASN A 95 -3.76 5.93 -11.92
C ASN A 95 -3.08 7.21 -11.41
N PRO A 96 -3.67 7.92 -10.42
CA PRO A 96 -2.99 9.06 -9.80
C PRO A 96 -1.69 8.60 -9.13
N CYS A 97 -0.64 9.39 -9.31
CA CYS A 97 0.68 9.16 -8.77
C CYS A 97 1.26 10.49 -8.32
N TYR A 98 1.91 10.51 -7.16
CA TYR A 98 2.70 11.65 -6.74
C TYR A 98 4.10 11.21 -6.33
N ALA A 99 5.11 11.94 -6.81
CA ALA A 99 6.52 11.68 -6.58
C ALA A 99 7.15 12.84 -5.79
N PRO A 100 7.24 12.74 -4.45
CA PRO A 100 7.72 13.83 -3.60
C PRO A 100 9.10 14.36 -3.99
N ALA A 101 10.01 13.47 -4.40
CA ALA A 101 11.38 13.82 -4.77
C ALA A 101 11.48 14.80 -5.96
N THR A 102 10.45 14.83 -6.82
CA THR A 102 10.41 15.72 -7.99
C THR A 102 9.27 16.73 -7.93
N ASP A 103 8.44 16.67 -6.88
CA ASP A 103 7.16 17.39 -6.78
C ASP A 103 6.27 17.16 -8.02
N THR A 104 6.27 15.93 -8.55
CA THR A 104 5.51 15.59 -9.76
C THR A 104 4.23 14.87 -9.39
N LEU A 105 3.10 15.46 -9.76
CA LEU A 105 1.81 14.79 -9.86
C LEU A 105 1.65 14.24 -11.27
N SER A 106 1.08 13.05 -11.40
CA SER A 106 0.54 12.58 -12.67
C SER A 106 -0.77 11.82 -12.51
N TYR A 107 -1.58 11.83 -13.56
CA TYR A 107 -2.76 10.98 -13.68
C TYR A 107 -3.13 10.83 -15.16
N GLN A 108 -3.94 9.82 -15.48
CA GLN A 108 -4.58 9.71 -16.78
C GLN A 108 -5.98 10.32 -16.68
N ALA A 109 -6.37 11.12 -17.67
CA ALA A 109 -7.70 11.72 -17.77
C ALA A 109 -8.41 11.24 -19.03
N GLY A 110 -9.69 10.87 -18.89
CA GLY A 110 -10.52 10.34 -19.98
C GLY A 110 -10.93 8.88 -19.78
N HIS A 111 -12.11 8.52 -20.28
CA HIS A 111 -12.70 7.18 -20.16
C HIS A 111 -12.10 6.23 -21.24
N ASP A 112 -12.18 4.93 -20.99
CA ASP A 112 -12.18 3.82 -21.97
C ASP A 112 -11.11 3.72 -23.10
N GLY A 113 -9.90 4.23 -22.89
CA GLY A 113 -8.70 3.76 -23.60
C GLY A 113 -8.52 4.26 -25.04
N SER A 114 -9.47 5.02 -25.59
CA SER A 114 -9.26 5.78 -26.83
C SER A 114 -9.20 7.28 -26.54
N GLY A 115 -8.01 7.88 -26.64
CA GLY A 115 -7.81 9.31 -26.41
C GLY A 115 -7.56 9.73 -24.96
N ALA A 116 -7.15 8.80 -24.09
CA ALA A 116 -6.70 9.15 -22.75
C ALA A 116 -5.57 10.19 -22.79
N THR A 117 -5.62 11.16 -21.90
CA THR A 117 -4.61 12.22 -21.79
C THR A 117 -3.80 11.98 -20.53
N PHE A 118 -2.48 11.84 -20.67
CA PHE A 118 -1.57 11.86 -19.54
C PHE A 118 -1.36 13.29 -19.09
N VAL A 119 -1.68 13.58 -17.83
CA VAL A 119 -1.48 14.88 -17.23
C VAL A 119 -0.37 14.74 -16.20
N ALA A 120 0.72 15.50 -16.34
CA ALA A 120 1.84 15.43 -15.42
C ALA A 120 2.56 16.77 -15.24
N GLY A 121 3.15 16.98 -14.06
CA GLY A 121 3.92 18.18 -13.72
C GLY A 121 3.82 18.52 -12.25
N ARG A 122 4.29 19.71 -11.88
CA ARG A 122 4.03 20.25 -10.54
C ARG A 122 2.56 20.65 -10.42
N PRO A 123 1.90 20.45 -9.27
CA PRO A 123 0.57 20.98 -9.03
C PRO A 123 0.48 22.47 -9.42
N GLY A 124 -0.52 22.84 -10.24
CA GLY A 124 -0.67 24.19 -10.79
C GLY A 124 0.11 24.50 -12.08
N ALA A 125 1.08 23.66 -12.47
CA ALA A 125 1.89 23.79 -13.70
C ALA A 125 1.91 22.47 -14.50
N MET A 126 0.74 21.84 -14.64
CA MET A 126 0.58 20.53 -15.25
C MET A 126 0.55 20.61 -16.79
N THR A 127 1.24 19.68 -17.45
CA THR A 127 1.21 19.52 -18.91
C THR A 127 0.31 18.35 -19.30
N LYS A 128 -0.39 18.48 -20.42
CA LYS A 128 -1.27 17.45 -21.00
C LYS A 128 -0.63 16.85 -22.25
N THR A 129 -0.46 15.54 -22.26
CA THR A 129 0.09 14.80 -23.40
C THR A 129 -0.86 13.69 -23.80
N PRO A 130 -1.28 13.59 -25.07
CA PRO A 130 -2.06 12.45 -25.54
C PRO A 130 -1.32 11.14 -25.27
N LEU A 131 -1.99 10.16 -24.66
CA LEU A 131 -1.47 8.80 -24.61
C LEU A 131 -1.75 8.15 -25.96
N ASN A 132 -0.67 7.86 -26.70
CA ASN A 132 -0.76 7.01 -27.88
C ASN A 132 -0.88 5.54 -27.45
N THR A 133 -1.46 4.71 -28.33
CA THR A 133 -1.72 3.29 -28.09
C THR A 133 -0.47 2.41 -28.03
N ASN A 134 0.74 2.97 -28.24
CA ASN A 134 2.00 2.21 -28.17
C ASN A 134 2.50 2.07 -26.72
N GLU A 135 1.61 1.71 -25.81
CA GLU A 135 1.93 1.54 -24.38
C GLU A 135 3.01 0.47 -24.14
N ASP A 136 3.11 -0.54 -25.01
CA ASP A 136 4.10 -1.63 -24.91
C ASP A 136 5.55 -1.14 -24.91
N SER A 137 5.81 0.00 -25.56
CA SER A 137 7.14 0.60 -25.67
C SER A 137 7.55 1.45 -24.47
N ARG A 138 6.63 1.72 -23.53
CA ARG A 138 6.87 2.60 -22.40
C ARG A 138 6.60 1.89 -21.08
N LEU A 139 7.31 2.31 -20.04
CA LEU A 139 7.11 1.85 -18.67
C LEU A 139 6.69 3.06 -17.84
N PHE A 140 5.59 2.92 -17.09
CA PHE A 140 5.24 3.92 -16.09
C PHE A 140 6.18 3.79 -14.89
N ASN A 141 6.90 4.86 -14.57
CA ASN A 141 7.79 4.93 -13.43
C ASN A 141 7.14 5.71 -12.29
N ARG A 142 6.62 4.97 -11.30
CA ARG A 142 5.96 5.56 -10.13
C ARG A 142 6.87 6.39 -9.22
N PHE A 143 8.19 6.25 -9.32
CA PHE A 143 9.12 7.02 -8.48
C PHE A 143 9.32 8.44 -8.99
N ILE A 144 8.93 8.71 -10.25
CA ILE A 144 8.95 10.03 -10.87
C ILE A 144 7.58 10.42 -11.46
N CYS A 145 6.58 9.55 -11.32
CA CYS A 145 5.24 9.70 -11.89
C CYS A 145 5.25 10.10 -13.37
N ALA A 146 6.06 9.39 -14.16
CA ALA A 146 6.23 9.65 -15.60
C ALA A 146 6.46 8.36 -16.38
N TYR A 147 6.17 8.39 -17.67
CA TYR A 147 6.55 7.32 -18.58
C TYR A 147 8.01 7.46 -19.02
N GLN A 148 8.69 6.33 -19.13
CA GLN A 148 10.03 6.22 -19.71
C GLN A 148 10.07 5.10 -20.74
N ASP A 149 11.06 5.12 -21.62
CA ASP A 149 11.19 4.09 -22.66
C ASP A 149 11.55 2.72 -22.05
N ARG A 150 10.95 1.67 -22.60
CA ARG A 150 11.31 0.29 -22.29
C ARG A 150 12.68 -0.02 -22.93
N PRO A 151 13.62 -0.63 -22.20
CA PRO A 151 14.86 -1.13 -22.81
C PRO A 151 14.55 -2.17 -23.91
N ALA A 152 15.06 -1.95 -25.12
CA ALA A 152 14.71 -2.75 -26.31
C ALA A 152 15.00 -4.26 -26.16
N ASN A 153 16.03 -4.61 -25.40
CA ASN A 153 16.43 -6.01 -25.16
C ASN A 153 15.62 -6.71 -24.05
N LEU A 154 14.61 -6.06 -23.47
CA LEU A 154 13.79 -6.58 -22.37
C LEU A 154 12.29 -6.60 -22.71
N GLU A 155 11.97 -6.73 -24.00
CA GLU A 155 10.60 -6.94 -24.46
C GLU A 155 10.01 -8.25 -23.88
N GLY A 156 8.72 -8.22 -23.54
CA GLY A 156 8.01 -9.34 -22.92
C GLY A 156 8.44 -9.68 -21.49
N ARG A 157 9.32 -8.89 -20.87
CA ARG A 157 9.73 -9.05 -19.47
C ARG A 157 8.92 -8.13 -18.56
N ILE A 158 8.75 -8.58 -17.32
CA ILE A 158 8.11 -7.81 -16.25
C ILE A 158 9.17 -6.91 -15.63
N LEU A 159 9.05 -5.60 -15.88
CA LEU A 159 10.04 -4.61 -15.48
C LEU A 159 9.42 -3.64 -14.49
N VAL A 160 10.16 -3.35 -13.42
CA VAL A 160 9.82 -2.28 -12.48
C VAL A 160 10.92 -1.21 -12.57
N PRO A 161 10.66 -0.07 -13.22
CA PRO A 161 11.64 1.01 -13.26
C PRO A 161 11.87 1.60 -11.87
N LEU A 162 13.12 1.95 -11.57
CA LEU A 162 13.54 2.60 -10.32
C LEU A 162 13.74 4.11 -10.54
N LYS A 163 14.19 4.85 -9.52
CA LYS A 163 14.54 6.27 -9.67
C LYS A 163 15.57 6.46 -10.79
N PRO A 164 15.63 7.65 -11.43
CA PRO A 164 16.62 7.94 -12.47
C PRO A 164 18.04 7.63 -11.98
N GLY A 165 18.79 6.89 -12.79
CA GLY A 165 20.16 6.45 -12.45
C GLY A 165 20.26 5.10 -11.72
N ASP A 166 19.16 4.57 -11.17
CA ASP A 166 19.17 3.30 -10.43
C ASP A 166 18.88 2.09 -11.31
N GLY A 167 18.30 2.30 -12.49
CA GLY A 167 18.04 1.27 -13.49
C GLY A 167 16.63 0.67 -13.40
N VAL A 168 16.50 -0.62 -13.74
CA VAL A 168 15.23 -1.35 -13.77
C VAL A 168 15.37 -2.70 -13.06
N VAL A 169 14.39 -3.06 -12.26
CA VAL A 169 14.26 -4.41 -11.73
C VAL A 169 13.58 -5.28 -12.78
N ASP A 170 14.29 -6.28 -13.26
CA ASP A 170 13.82 -7.33 -14.15
C ASP A 170 13.36 -8.51 -13.31
N LEU A 171 12.04 -8.70 -13.25
CA LEU A 171 11.43 -9.81 -12.51
C LEU A 171 11.34 -11.08 -13.35
N GLY A 172 11.80 -11.09 -14.60
CA GLY A 172 11.65 -12.24 -15.47
C GLY A 172 10.47 -12.17 -16.43
N ARG A 173 10.18 -13.30 -17.08
CA ARG A 173 8.95 -13.51 -17.84
C ARG A 173 7.86 -14.07 -16.94
N GLN A 174 6.61 -13.79 -17.27
CA GLN A 174 5.45 -14.33 -16.55
C GLN A 174 5.54 -15.87 -16.49
N ARG A 175 5.44 -16.44 -15.28
CA ARG A 175 5.52 -17.90 -15.03
C ARG A 175 6.85 -18.57 -15.41
N SER A 176 7.95 -17.81 -15.45
CA SER A 176 9.31 -18.36 -15.67
C SER A 176 10.05 -18.58 -14.35
N ALA A 177 11.08 -19.44 -14.41
CA ALA A 177 12.04 -19.65 -13.33
C ALA A 177 13.15 -18.59 -13.27
N ASP A 178 13.02 -17.51 -14.05
CA ASP A 178 14.05 -16.48 -14.16
C ASP A 178 14.33 -15.87 -12.79
N ALA A 179 15.61 -15.82 -12.41
CA ALA A 179 16.06 -15.07 -11.25
C ALA A 179 15.77 -13.58 -11.46
N GLY A 180 15.24 -12.93 -10.43
CA GLY A 180 15.11 -11.48 -10.43
C GLY A 180 16.50 -10.84 -10.52
N ARG A 181 16.62 -9.70 -11.19
CA ARG A 181 17.88 -8.95 -11.24
C ARG A 181 17.66 -7.46 -11.37
N LEU A 182 18.56 -6.67 -10.80
CA LEU A 182 18.66 -5.25 -11.08
C LEU A 182 19.56 -5.04 -12.29
N ILE A 183 19.05 -4.34 -13.31
CA ILE A 183 19.78 -3.99 -14.52
C ILE A 183 20.02 -2.48 -14.52
N LYS A 184 21.30 -2.10 -14.57
CA LYS A 184 21.74 -0.72 -14.77
C LYS A 184 22.50 -0.63 -16.09
N ALA A 185 22.48 0.53 -16.75
CA ALA A 185 23.06 0.69 -18.08
C ALA A 185 24.58 0.41 -18.15
N ASP A 186 25.28 0.51 -17.01
CA ASP A 186 26.73 0.52 -16.86
C ASP A 186 27.26 -0.50 -15.83
N VAL A 187 26.40 -1.33 -15.23
CA VAL A 187 26.79 -2.29 -14.18
C VAL A 187 26.33 -3.70 -14.58
N ALA A 188 27.14 -4.71 -14.24
CA ALA A 188 26.73 -6.10 -14.32
C ALA A 188 25.42 -6.31 -13.53
N ALA A 189 24.51 -7.11 -14.09
CA ALA A 189 23.22 -7.33 -13.45
C ALA A 189 23.40 -7.88 -12.04
N ILE A 190 22.79 -7.21 -11.05
CA ILE A 190 22.86 -7.64 -9.65
C ILE A 190 21.73 -8.66 -9.44
N PRO A 191 22.03 -9.92 -9.07
CA PRO A 191 21.00 -10.91 -8.80
C PRO A 191 20.18 -10.49 -7.58
N LEU A 192 18.86 -10.64 -7.67
CA LEU A 192 17.97 -10.50 -6.53
C LEU A 192 17.90 -11.84 -5.77
N PRO A 193 17.64 -11.82 -4.46
CA PRO A 193 17.66 -13.02 -3.61
C PRO A 193 16.41 -13.90 -3.80
N PHE A 194 15.70 -13.75 -4.92
CA PHE A 194 14.48 -14.46 -5.21
C PHE A 194 14.23 -14.61 -6.72
N SER A 195 13.49 -15.66 -7.07
CA SER A 195 12.96 -15.91 -8.41
C SER A 195 11.43 -15.90 -8.43
N GLN A 196 10.83 -15.74 -9.62
CA GLN A 196 9.37 -15.85 -9.79
C GLN A 196 8.82 -17.25 -9.45
N ASN A 197 9.65 -18.28 -9.31
CA ASN A 197 9.18 -19.62 -8.89
C ASN A 197 9.07 -19.76 -7.38
N GLU A 198 9.91 -19.06 -6.63
CA GLU A 198 9.94 -19.11 -5.17
C GLU A 198 8.94 -18.12 -4.57
N VAL A 199 8.86 -16.94 -5.18
CA VAL A 199 8.03 -15.85 -4.67
C VAL A 199 7.17 -15.23 -5.75
N SER A 200 6.07 -14.62 -5.33
CA SER A 200 5.24 -13.74 -6.14
C SER A 200 5.57 -12.30 -5.74
N PRO A 201 6.31 -11.54 -6.55
CA PRO A 201 6.55 -10.13 -6.30
C PRO A 201 5.21 -9.39 -6.19
N GLU A 202 5.01 -8.63 -5.11
CA GLU A 202 3.79 -7.86 -4.89
C GLU A 202 4.00 -6.36 -5.09
N GLY A 203 5.22 -5.88 -4.86
CA GLY A 203 5.51 -4.47 -5.03
C GLY A 203 6.95 -4.11 -4.68
N ILE A 204 7.28 -2.87 -4.97
CA ILE A 204 8.54 -2.24 -4.55
C ILE A 204 8.14 -0.86 -3.96
N SER A 205 8.81 -0.37 -2.94
CA SER A 205 8.57 0.98 -2.42
C SER A 205 9.90 1.69 -2.19
N ALA A 206 9.91 3.02 -2.21
CA ALA A 206 11.12 3.77 -1.90
C ALA A 206 11.43 3.68 -0.40
N ASP A 207 12.71 3.63 -0.05
CA ASP A 207 13.17 3.60 1.34
C ASP A 207 14.54 4.29 1.47
N GLY A 208 14.52 5.59 1.78
CA GLY A 208 15.74 6.41 1.78
C GLY A 208 16.46 6.38 0.43
N ASP A 209 17.72 5.94 0.46
CA ASP A 209 18.60 5.73 -0.70
C ASP A 209 18.35 4.39 -1.43
N GLY A 210 17.50 3.53 -0.90
CA GLY A 210 17.18 2.22 -1.46
C GLY A 210 15.70 2.00 -1.73
N TYR A 211 15.36 0.73 -1.82
CA TYR A 211 14.03 0.23 -2.14
C TYR A 211 13.68 -0.97 -1.27
N LEU A 212 12.42 -1.09 -0.90
CA LEU A 212 11.90 -2.29 -0.24
C LEU A 212 11.16 -3.10 -1.28
N VAL A 213 11.55 -4.36 -1.44
CA VAL A 213 10.92 -5.31 -2.33
C VAL A 213 10.08 -6.25 -1.50
N HIS A 214 8.80 -6.30 -1.82
CA HIS A 214 7.81 -7.10 -1.11
C HIS A 214 7.43 -8.29 -1.99
N ALA A 215 7.56 -9.51 -1.47
CA ALA A 215 7.07 -10.68 -2.20
C ALA A 215 6.39 -11.68 -1.26
N ARG A 216 5.39 -12.37 -1.81
CA ARG A 216 4.71 -13.48 -1.14
C ARG A 216 5.42 -14.78 -1.47
N THR A 217 5.67 -15.62 -0.48
CA THR A 217 6.25 -16.95 -0.74
C THR A 217 5.21 -17.87 -1.36
N LYS A 218 5.60 -18.69 -2.36
CA LYS A 218 4.65 -19.57 -3.07
C LYS A 218 4.42 -20.91 -2.36
N ARG A 219 5.31 -21.33 -1.45
CA ARG A 219 5.22 -22.62 -0.74
C ARG A 219 5.90 -22.57 0.64
N GLY A 220 5.18 -22.97 1.68
CA GLY A 220 5.73 -23.51 2.92
C GLY A 220 6.62 -22.61 3.77
N ALA A 221 6.67 -21.30 3.51
CA ALA A 221 7.36 -20.37 4.39
C ALA A 221 6.36 -19.78 5.40
N ASP A 222 6.80 -19.69 6.65
CA ASP A 222 6.00 -19.15 7.75
C ASP A 222 5.89 -17.62 7.73
N CYS A 223 6.54 -16.96 6.76
CA CYS A 223 6.59 -15.52 6.66
C CYS A 223 6.72 -14.99 5.23
N ARG A 224 6.44 -13.69 5.14
CA ARG A 224 6.57 -12.80 4.00
C ARG A 224 7.91 -12.06 4.09
N PRO A 225 8.91 -12.39 3.26
CA PRO A 225 10.18 -11.70 3.26
C PRO A 225 10.07 -10.30 2.66
N ILE A 226 10.76 -9.36 3.29
CA ILE A 226 11.01 -8.01 2.79
C ILE A 226 12.50 -7.87 2.56
N TRP A 227 12.89 -7.52 1.34
CA TRP A 227 14.29 -7.21 1.03
C TRP A 227 14.49 -5.73 0.82
N ARG A 228 15.62 -5.22 1.30
CA ARG A 228 16.11 -3.90 0.95
C ARG A 228 17.12 -4.03 -0.18
N LEU A 229 16.80 -3.38 -1.29
CA LEU A 229 17.65 -3.25 -2.46
C LEU A 229 18.29 -1.86 -2.46
N VAL A 230 19.61 -1.81 -2.41
CA VAL A 230 20.39 -0.58 -2.59
C VAL A 230 21.17 -0.69 -3.90
N PRO A 231 20.88 0.18 -4.90
CA PRO A 231 21.62 0.19 -6.15
C PRO A 231 23.14 0.31 -5.90
N GLY A 232 23.92 -0.59 -6.50
CA GLY A 232 25.38 -0.63 -6.35
C GLY A 232 25.90 -1.40 -5.14
N THR A 233 25.09 -1.63 -4.11
CA THR A 233 25.48 -2.42 -2.92
C THR A 233 24.92 -3.84 -2.98
N GLY A 234 23.68 -4.01 -3.45
CA GLY A 234 23.00 -5.29 -3.52
C GLY A 234 21.69 -5.32 -2.74
N ALA A 235 21.20 -6.53 -2.47
CA ALA A 235 19.96 -6.76 -1.75
C ALA A 235 20.21 -7.52 -0.44
N THR A 236 19.58 -7.08 0.64
CA THR A 236 19.62 -7.70 1.97
C THR A 236 18.20 -7.99 2.45
N GLU A 237 18.00 -9.08 3.19
CA GLU A 237 16.73 -9.32 3.86
C GLU A 237 16.61 -8.39 5.08
N GLU A 238 15.51 -7.65 5.18
CA GLU A 238 15.23 -6.72 6.28
C GLU A 238 14.30 -7.32 7.33
N ALA A 239 13.30 -8.08 6.88
CA ALA A 239 12.25 -8.59 7.74
C ALA A 239 11.59 -9.83 7.14
N CYS A 240 11.07 -10.67 8.03
CA CYS A 240 10.28 -11.86 7.75
C CYS A 240 8.93 -11.65 8.47
N LEU A 241 8.00 -11.01 7.79
CA LEU A 241 6.71 -10.57 8.35
C LEU A 241 5.73 -11.74 8.41
N PRO A 242 4.81 -11.81 9.39
CA PRO A 242 3.81 -12.88 9.43
C PRO A 242 3.01 -12.95 8.13
N GLU A 243 2.77 -14.16 7.63
CA GLU A 243 1.94 -14.38 6.45
C GLU A 243 0.47 -14.10 6.80
N MET A 244 0.07 -12.86 6.65
CA MET A 244 -1.33 -12.46 6.66
C MET A 244 -1.87 -12.56 5.23
N LYS A 245 -3.17 -12.82 5.06
CA LYS A 245 -3.91 -12.55 3.80
C LYS A 245 -3.98 -11.04 3.57
N SER A 246 -2.81 -10.44 3.50
CA SER A 246 -2.52 -9.03 3.34
C SER A 246 -2.38 -8.74 1.86
N SER A 247 -2.75 -7.52 1.49
CA SER A 247 -2.56 -7.03 0.13
C SER A 247 -1.43 -6.01 0.06
N ARG A 248 -1.06 -5.39 1.19
CA ARG A 248 -0.11 -4.29 1.26
C ARG A 248 0.70 -4.30 2.55
N VAL A 249 1.94 -3.87 2.40
CA VAL A 249 2.89 -3.65 3.49
C VAL A 249 3.58 -2.32 3.25
N VAL A 250 3.68 -1.50 4.30
CA VAL A 250 4.41 -0.22 4.27
C VAL A 250 5.34 -0.12 5.47
N ARG A 251 6.50 0.50 5.29
CA ARG A 251 7.41 0.82 6.38
C ARG A 251 6.89 2.01 7.17
N THR A 252 7.02 1.97 8.49
CA THR A 252 6.67 3.06 9.39
C THR A 252 7.84 3.38 10.33
N ALA A 253 7.72 4.45 11.11
CA ALA A 253 8.70 4.82 12.13
C ALA A 253 8.78 3.79 13.27
N LEU A 254 7.72 3.00 13.49
CA LEU A 254 7.61 2.03 14.58
C LEU A 254 7.77 0.57 14.12
N GLY A 255 7.89 0.31 12.82
CA GLY A 255 7.98 -1.05 12.27
C GLY A 255 7.34 -1.16 10.89
N TRP A 256 6.51 -2.18 10.71
CA TRP A 256 5.85 -2.49 9.43
C TRP A 256 4.34 -2.48 9.61
N ALA A 257 3.63 -1.69 8.82
CA ALA A 257 2.17 -1.74 8.79
C ALA A 257 1.69 -2.65 7.68
N LEU A 258 0.71 -3.50 7.99
CA LEU A 258 0.10 -4.47 7.08
C LEU A 258 -1.42 -4.32 7.12
N ASP A 259 -2.07 -4.43 5.98
CA ASP A 259 -3.52 -4.66 5.96
C ASP A 259 -3.80 -6.16 6.03
N LYS A 260 -4.80 -6.60 6.79
CA LYS A 260 -5.32 -7.97 6.74
C LYS A 260 -6.73 -7.94 6.20
N ARG A 261 -6.96 -8.70 5.13
CA ARG A 261 -8.27 -8.85 4.50
C ARG A 261 -8.70 -10.31 4.58
N GLU A 262 -9.55 -10.60 5.55
CA GLU A 262 -10.19 -11.89 5.71
C GLU A 262 -11.70 -11.69 5.77
N TYR A 263 -12.38 -12.27 4.79
CA TYR A 263 -13.83 -12.32 4.73
C TYR A 263 -14.23 -13.77 4.85
N ASP A 264 -15.15 -14.06 5.76
CA ASP A 264 -15.83 -15.35 5.69
C ASP A 264 -16.92 -15.31 4.60
N ARG A 265 -17.58 -16.46 4.40
CA ARG A 265 -18.62 -16.59 3.38
C ARG A 265 -19.88 -15.79 3.70
N ASP A 266 -20.07 -15.40 4.96
CA ASP A 266 -21.24 -14.70 5.46
C ASP A 266 -21.05 -13.17 5.45
N GLY A 267 -19.84 -12.71 5.08
CA GLY A 267 -19.49 -11.30 4.99
C GLY A 267 -18.98 -10.72 6.31
N ASP A 268 -18.77 -11.56 7.33
CA ASP A 268 -18.09 -11.13 8.54
C ASP A 268 -16.62 -10.87 8.24
N ILE A 269 -16.17 -9.71 8.72
CA ILE A 269 -14.82 -9.20 8.50
C ILE A 269 -13.78 -9.84 9.42
N GLY A 270 -14.17 -10.80 10.27
CA GLY A 270 -13.28 -11.55 11.16
C GLY A 270 -12.31 -10.65 11.93
N ASP A 271 -11.01 -10.96 11.83
CA ASP A 271 -9.93 -10.17 12.42
C ASP A 271 -9.32 -9.15 11.43
N SER A 272 -10.00 -8.84 10.33
CA SER A 272 -9.55 -7.83 9.35
C SER A 272 -9.26 -6.49 9.99
N GLY A 273 -8.31 -5.77 9.40
CA GLY A 273 -7.82 -4.53 9.97
C GLY A 273 -6.43 -4.12 9.50
N ILE A 274 -5.88 -3.11 10.18
CA ILE A 274 -4.48 -2.72 10.05
C ILE A 274 -3.71 -3.25 11.24
N PHE A 275 -2.53 -3.82 10.98
CA PHE A 275 -1.62 -4.36 11.98
C PHE A 275 -0.26 -3.69 11.89
N LEU A 276 0.40 -3.49 13.02
CA LEU A 276 1.79 -3.08 13.14
C LEU A 276 2.62 -4.28 13.57
N ALA A 277 3.51 -4.77 12.72
CA ALA A 277 4.57 -5.70 13.09
C ALA A 277 5.79 -4.90 13.56
N ARG A 278 6.13 -5.06 14.83
CA ARG A 278 7.28 -4.42 15.47
C ARG A 278 8.59 -5.11 15.06
N PRO A 279 9.74 -4.44 15.21
CA PRO A 279 11.05 -5.05 14.93
C PRO A 279 11.38 -6.29 15.77
N ASP A 280 10.76 -6.43 16.95
CA ASP A 280 10.91 -7.60 17.83
C ASP A 280 9.99 -8.77 17.43
N GLY A 281 9.20 -8.63 16.37
CA GLY A 281 8.32 -9.67 15.83
C GLY A 281 6.91 -9.68 16.43
N GLU A 282 6.63 -8.85 17.44
CA GLU A 282 5.28 -8.72 18.00
C GLU A 282 4.35 -7.98 17.03
N THR A 283 3.09 -8.40 16.95
CA THR A 283 2.07 -7.72 16.15
C THR A 283 1.00 -7.06 17.01
N ILE A 284 0.66 -5.82 16.67
CA ILE A 284 -0.35 -5.02 17.34
C ILE A 284 -1.43 -4.64 16.34
N LYS A 285 -2.70 -4.85 16.68
CA LYS A 285 -3.82 -4.40 15.85
C LYS A 285 -4.02 -2.89 16.04
N LEU A 286 -3.90 -2.12 14.95
CA LEU A 286 -4.06 -0.67 14.95
C LEU A 286 -5.48 -0.22 14.58
N ALA A 287 -6.17 -0.98 13.74
CA ALA A 287 -7.54 -0.70 13.33
C ALA A 287 -8.29 -2.00 13.05
N SER A 288 -9.57 -2.07 13.41
CA SER A 288 -10.50 -3.14 13.01
C SER A 288 -11.38 -2.67 11.85
N GLY A 289 -11.86 -3.57 11.00
CA GLY A 289 -12.80 -3.20 9.94
C GLY A 289 -12.38 -3.68 8.56
N PHE A 290 -13.25 -3.40 7.58
CA PHE A 290 -12.89 -3.52 6.18
C PHE A 290 -11.92 -2.39 5.83
N THR A 291 -10.66 -2.73 5.56
CA THR A 291 -9.61 -1.75 5.27
C THR A 291 -9.12 -1.90 3.84
N GLU A 292 -8.84 -0.77 3.20
CA GLU A 292 -8.36 -0.74 1.82
C GLU A 292 -7.41 0.39 1.57
N ASN A 293 -6.40 0.08 0.76
CA ASN A 293 -5.21 0.92 0.60
C ASN A 293 -4.50 1.13 1.94
N LEU A 294 -3.20 1.34 1.86
CA LEU A 294 -2.38 1.60 3.02
C LEU A 294 -1.21 2.44 2.53
N ALA A 295 -0.98 3.57 3.19
CA ALA A 295 0.09 4.49 2.86
C ALA A 295 0.72 5.02 4.15
N ALA A 296 2.05 4.97 4.22
CA ALA A 296 2.81 5.66 5.26
C ALA A 296 3.31 7.01 4.72
N SER A 297 3.31 8.00 5.60
CA SER A 297 3.98 9.29 5.36
C SER A 297 5.50 9.08 5.16
N PRO A 298 6.20 10.04 4.52
CA PRO A 298 7.63 9.91 4.25
C PRO A 298 8.50 9.63 5.48
N ASP A 299 8.18 10.22 6.64
CA ASP A 299 8.88 9.95 7.91
C ASP A 299 8.39 8.66 8.62
N GLY A 300 7.34 8.03 8.10
CA GLY A 300 6.71 6.84 8.65
C GLY A 300 5.90 7.09 9.92
N CYS A 301 5.70 8.35 10.35
CA CYS A 301 5.00 8.68 11.59
C CYS A 301 3.48 8.63 11.45
N ARG A 302 2.96 8.81 10.25
CA ARG A 302 1.51 8.75 9.97
C ARG A 302 1.16 7.64 9.00
N LEU A 303 0.08 6.93 9.30
CA LEU A 303 -0.54 5.94 8.43
C LEU A 303 -1.88 6.46 7.93
N ALA A 304 -2.17 6.26 6.65
CA ALA A 304 -3.47 6.50 6.06
C ALA A 304 -4.02 5.23 5.40
N PHE A 305 -5.32 5.01 5.52
CA PHE A 305 -6.04 3.91 4.89
C PHE A 305 -7.52 4.26 4.71
N GLY A 306 -8.17 3.63 3.74
CA GLY A 306 -9.62 3.64 3.63
C GLY A 306 -10.22 2.62 4.60
N GLN A 307 -11.29 2.98 5.30
CA GLN A 307 -11.98 2.06 6.21
C GLN A 307 -13.51 2.16 6.06
N ALA A 308 -14.15 1.00 6.01
CA ALA A 308 -15.59 0.83 6.20
C ALA A 308 -15.86 -0.06 7.42
N ARG A 309 -17.04 0.10 8.02
CA ARG A 309 -17.41 -0.67 9.22
C ARG A 309 -17.62 -2.15 8.92
N ASP A 310 -18.22 -2.47 7.78
CA ASP A 310 -18.46 -3.83 7.30
C ASP A 310 -18.47 -3.86 5.76
N LEU A 311 -18.53 -5.05 5.17
CA LEU A 311 -18.51 -5.24 3.72
C LEU A 311 -19.87 -4.92 3.05
N ASN A 312 -20.96 -4.97 3.81
CA ASN A 312 -22.31 -4.70 3.31
C ASN A 312 -22.61 -3.19 3.23
N THR A 313 -21.95 -2.39 4.05
CA THR A 313 -21.99 -0.93 3.98
C THR A 313 -21.32 -0.38 2.73
N SER A 314 -20.50 -1.16 2.01
CA SER A 314 -19.85 -0.67 0.80
C SER A 314 -20.68 -0.80 -0.50
N CYS A 315 -21.69 -1.68 -0.60
CA CYS A 315 -22.21 -2.05 -1.94
C CYS A 315 -23.72 -2.31 -2.14
N THR A 316 -24.56 -2.56 -1.10
CA THR A 316 -25.84 -3.29 -1.35
C THR A 316 -27.17 -2.54 -1.21
N ASP A 317 -27.27 -1.38 -0.55
CA ASP A 317 -28.58 -0.75 -0.28
C ASP A 317 -28.85 0.58 -1.03
N GLY A 318 -28.02 0.94 -2.01
CA GLY A 318 -28.15 2.20 -2.74
C GLY A 318 -27.82 3.45 -1.90
N THR A 319 -27.62 3.28 -0.59
CA THR A 319 -26.91 4.24 0.25
C THR A 319 -25.47 3.77 0.32
N TYR A 320 -24.61 4.30 -0.54
CA TYR A 320 -23.18 4.02 -0.44
C TYR A 320 -22.71 4.53 0.93
N LYS A 321 -22.71 3.69 1.97
CA LYS A 321 -22.33 4.08 3.33
C LYS A 321 -20.81 4.17 3.31
N GLN A 322 -20.36 5.41 3.24
CA GLN A 322 -19.09 5.77 2.65
C GLN A 322 -17.92 5.22 3.47
N LYS A 323 -17.11 4.37 2.83
CA LYS A 323 -15.72 4.18 3.23
C LYS A 323 -15.08 5.56 3.34
N THR A 324 -14.40 5.82 4.45
CA THR A 324 -13.74 7.12 4.70
C THR A 324 -12.25 6.93 4.89
N VAL A 325 -11.48 7.98 4.63
CA VAL A 325 -10.05 7.96 4.94
C VAL A 325 -9.84 8.11 6.44
N LYS A 326 -9.02 7.22 7.00
CA LYS A 326 -8.59 7.22 8.39
C LYS A 326 -7.10 7.46 8.46
N ILE A 327 -6.67 8.13 9.53
CA ILE A 327 -5.27 8.43 9.79
C ILE A 327 -4.90 8.04 11.22
N ILE A 328 -3.74 7.43 11.39
CA ILE A 328 -3.15 7.10 12.70
C ILE A 328 -1.80 7.80 12.80
N ASP A 329 -1.58 8.58 13.86
CA ASP A 329 -0.30 9.20 14.18
C ASP A 329 0.49 8.28 15.12
N LEU A 330 1.30 7.41 14.52
CA LEU A 330 2.10 6.41 15.22
C LEU A 330 3.12 7.05 16.16
N CYS A 331 3.80 8.10 15.73
CA CYS A 331 4.86 8.72 16.53
C CYS A 331 4.30 9.42 17.76
N ARG A 332 3.15 10.09 17.63
CA ARG A 332 2.43 10.66 18.78
C ARG A 332 1.93 9.59 19.75
N LEU A 333 1.46 8.46 19.22
CA LEU A 333 0.91 7.36 20.01
C LEU A 333 1.97 6.35 20.45
N LYS A 334 3.27 6.61 20.26
CA LYS A 334 4.33 5.63 20.50
C LYS A 334 4.26 5.02 21.91
N GLY A 335 4.11 5.85 22.95
CA GLY A 335 4.03 5.38 24.34
C GLY A 335 2.80 4.50 24.60
N GLU A 336 1.66 4.85 24.00
CA GLU A 336 0.41 4.10 24.13
C GLU A 336 0.45 2.77 23.35
N ILE A 337 1.01 2.79 22.14
CA ILE A 337 1.11 1.63 21.26
C ILE A 337 2.14 0.64 21.78
N LEU A 338 3.31 1.12 22.23
CA LEU A 338 4.42 0.24 22.64
C LEU A 338 4.39 -0.11 24.14
N GLY A 339 3.50 0.51 24.92
CA GLY A 339 3.45 0.33 26.37
C GLY A 339 4.68 0.91 27.10
N GLU A 340 5.39 1.83 26.47
CA GLU A 340 6.49 2.60 27.07
C GLU A 340 5.87 3.74 27.90
N GLN A 341 5.76 3.55 29.22
CA GLN A 341 5.39 4.63 30.16
C GLN A 341 6.56 5.59 30.41
#